data_AF-A0A828T2B8-F1
#
_entry.id   AF-A0A828T2B8-F1
#
_cell.length_a   1.000
_cell.length_b   1.000
_cell.length_c   1.000
_cell.angle_alpha   90.00
_cell.angle_beta   90.00
_cell.angle_gamma   90.00
#
_symmetry.space_group_name_H-M   'P 1'
#
loop_
_entity.id
_entity.type
_entity.pdbx_description
1 polymer ?
#
loop_
_entity_poly.entity_id
_entity_poly.type
_entity_poly.pdbx_seq_one_letter_code
_entity_poly.pdbx_strand_id
1 'polypeptide(L)'
;MTGGIAKVVIFSFTERGTKQNRYIYRKLKMQGYICEGYAPAKYVMGEEGGVKQLPKKKEDLIRERWGKWAFLFIGAAGIAVRYIAPYVKDKFTDSAVVVADEAGQYVIPLLSGHVGGAAELADQIANLLGAVSVHTTATDVRKKFAADVFAKKMHCILRTERRQKEFPQRCLTAN
;
A
#
# COMPACT_ATOMS: atom_id res chain seq x y z
N MET A 1 7.81 7.28 -12.13
CA MET A 1 8.45 7.11 -10.83
C MET A 1 9.81 7.79 -10.89
N THR A 2 10.01 8.86 -10.12
CA THR A 2 11.36 9.35 -9.84
C THR A 2 12.06 8.30 -8.98
N GLY A 3 13.28 7.91 -9.36
CA GLY A 3 13.98 6.69 -8.93
C GLY A 3 14.50 6.71 -7.49
N GLY A 4 13.58 6.71 -6.52
CA GLY A 4 13.89 6.45 -5.11
C GLY A 4 13.65 4.98 -4.75
N ILE A 5 14.45 4.44 -3.82
CA ILE A 5 14.28 3.09 -3.28
C ILE A 5 12.93 3.00 -2.55
N ALA A 6 12.06 2.10 -2.99
CA ALA A 6 10.74 1.89 -2.40
C ALA A 6 10.84 1.24 -1.00
N LYS A 7 10.04 1.72 -0.05
CA LYS A 7 10.09 1.31 1.36
C LYS A 7 8.73 0.81 1.83
N VAL A 8 8.71 -0.35 2.49
CA VAL A 8 7.46 -1.00 2.93
C VAL A 8 7.60 -1.61 4.32
N VAL A 9 6.58 -1.39 5.15
CA VAL A 9 6.40 -2.10 6.41
C VAL A 9 5.31 -3.14 6.22
N ILE A 10 5.57 -4.38 6.65
CA ILE A 10 4.64 -5.50 6.52
C ILE A 10 4.25 -6.00 7.91
N PHE A 11 2.98 -5.84 8.28
CA PHE A 11 2.41 -6.38 9.51
C PHE A 11 1.65 -7.68 9.24
N SER A 12 1.72 -8.62 10.17
CA SER A 12 0.88 -9.82 10.17
C SER A 12 0.43 -10.16 11.59
N PHE A 13 -0.72 -10.82 11.74
CA PHE A 13 -1.35 -11.02 13.06
C PHE A 13 -1.67 -12.48 13.40
N THR A 14 -1.40 -13.41 12.48
CA THR A 14 -1.69 -14.84 12.61
C THR A 14 -0.48 -15.66 12.13
N GLU A 15 -0.43 -16.95 12.47
CA GLU A 15 0.68 -17.82 12.03
C GLU A 15 0.76 -17.92 10.50
N ARG A 16 -0.39 -18.14 9.83
CA ARG A 16 -0.47 -18.20 8.37
C ARG A 16 -0.07 -16.87 7.73
N GLY A 17 -0.58 -15.77 8.26
CA GLY A 17 -0.21 -14.43 7.80
C GLY A 17 1.28 -14.12 8.00
N THR A 18 1.91 -14.64 9.06
CA THR A 18 3.36 -14.48 9.27
C THR A 18 4.19 -15.28 8.26
N LYS A 19 3.74 -16.48 7.86
CA LYS A 19 4.37 -17.23 6.76
C LYS A 19 4.31 -16.43 5.44
N GLN A 20 3.16 -15.83 5.14
CA GLN A 20 3.03 -14.93 3.98
C GLN A 20 3.90 -13.68 4.10
N ASN A 21 3.96 -13.07 5.29
CA ASN A 21 4.84 -11.93 5.56
C ASN A 21 6.29 -12.26 5.21
N ARG A 22 6.81 -13.40 5.71
CA ARG A 22 8.17 -13.88 5.40
C ARG A 22 8.37 -14.05 3.89
N TYR A 23 7.40 -14.63 3.19
CA TYR A 23 7.46 -14.81 1.74
C TYR A 23 7.54 -13.48 0.98
N ILE A 24 6.58 -12.57 1.24
CA ILE A 24 6.50 -11.26 0.57
C ILE A 24 7.73 -10.41 0.90
N TYR A 25 8.14 -10.38 2.17
CA TYR A 25 9.33 -9.69 2.63
C TYR A 25 10.57 -10.07 1.81
N ARG A 26 10.80 -11.38 1.60
CA ARG A 26 11.94 -11.88 0.83
C ARG A 26 11.83 -11.47 -0.64
N LYS A 27 10.66 -11.61 -1.25
CA LYS A 27 10.43 -11.26 -2.66
C LYS A 27 10.60 -9.77 -2.93
N LEU A 28 10.03 -8.91 -2.10
CA LEU A 28 10.17 -7.46 -2.23
C LEU A 28 11.63 -7.02 -2.02
N LYS A 29 12.34 -7.61 -1.04
CA LYS A 29 13.78 -7.34 -0.89
C LYS A 29 14.60 -7.71 -2.13
N MET A 30 14.31 -8.85 -2.77
CA MET A 30 14.97 -9.24 -4.02
C MET A 30 14.68 -8.25 -5.17
N GLN A 31 13.53 -7.59 -5.14
CA GLN A 31 13.15 -6.52 -6.07
C GLN A 31 13.72 -5.15 -5.70
N GLY A 32 14.57 -5.06 -4.67
CA GLY A 32 15.25 -3.83 -4.26
C GLY A 32 14.49 -2.98 -3.24
N TYR A 33 13.38 -3.47 -2.67
CA TYR A 33 12.66 -2.74 -1.61
C TYR A 33 13.42 -2.78 -0.28
N ILE A 34 13.38 -1.67 0.45
CA ILE A 34 13.68 -1.66 1.88
C ILE A 34 12.44 -2.12 2.63
N CYS A 35 12.51 -3.33 3.19
CA CYS A 35 11.38 -3.96 3.87
C CYS A 35 11.63 -4.12 5.38
N GLU A 36 10.59 -3.89 6.17
CA GLU A 36 10.53 -4.26 7.59
C GLU A 36 9.29 -5.13 7.84
N GLY A 37 9.49 -6.38 8.27
CA GLY A 37 8.40 -7.30 8.60
C GLY A 37 8.17 -7.38 10.11
N TYR A 38 6.92 -7.40 10.55
CA TYR A 38 6.53 -7.50 11.96
C TYR A 38 5.36 -8.48 12.20
N ALA A 39 5.44 -9.22 13.31
CA ALA A 39 4.41 -10.15 13.75
C ALA A 39 4.40 -10.36 15.28
N PRO A 40 3.31 -10.85 15.90
CA PRO A 40 3.29 -11.24 17.30
C PRO A 40 4.43 -12.20 17.69
N ALA A 41 4.99 -12.04 18.89
CA ALA A 41 6.16 -12.81 19.37
C ALA A 41 6.01 -14.32 19.12
N LYS A 42 4.86 -14.89 19.47
CA LYS A 42 4.54 -16.32 19.31
C LYS A 42 4.67 -16.88 17.89
N TYR A 43 4.71 -16.03 16.85
CA TYR A 43 4.85 -16.45 15.44
C TYR A 43 6.25 -16.19 14.86
N VAL A 44 7.15 -15.59 15.65
CA VAL A 44 8.54 -15.28 15.26
C VAL A 44 9.58 -15.95 16.16
N MET A 45 9.16 -16.59 17.26
CA MET A 45 10.04 -17.39 18.10
C MET A 45 10.54 -18.61 17.32
N GLY A 46 11.87 -18.74 17.17
CA GLY A 46 12.51 -19.94 16.62
C GLY A 46 12.65 -20.01 15.09
N GLU A 47 12.20 -19.00 14.33
CA GLU A 47 12.35 -18.98 12.86
C GLU A 47 13.23 -17.83 12.36
N GLU A 48 14.28 -18.16 11.60
CA GLU A 48 15.06 -17.20 10.83
C GLU A 48 14.30 -16.79 9.55
N GLY A 49 13.82 -15.55 9.50
CA GLY A 49 13.03 -15.10 8.35
C GLY A 49 12.91 -13.60 8.13
N GLY A 50 13.71 -12.78 8.82
CA GLY A 50 13.72 -11.32 8.65
C GLY A 50 12.49 -10.57 9.21
N VAL A 51 11.44 -11.30 9.62
CA VAL A 51 10.26 -10.76 10.31
C VAL A 51 10.56 -10.68 11.81
N LYS A 52 10.41 -9.48 12.38
CA LYS A 52 10.71 -9.17 13.78
C LYS A 52 9.45 -9.25 14.63
N GLN A 53 9.63 -9.35 15.94
CA GLN A 53 8.53 -9.18 16.88
C GLN A 53 7.94 -7.77 16.73
N LEU A 54 6.60 -7.69 16.71
CA LEU A 54 5.87 -6.43 16.72
C LEU A 54 6.25 -5.61 17.97
N PRO A 55 6.74 -4.36 17.82
CA PRO A 55 7.14 -3.55 18.96
C PRO A 55 5.95 -3.25 19.88
N LYS A 56 6.21 -3.12 21.18
CA LYS A 56 5.18 -2.77 22.17
C LYS A 56 4.48 -1.45 21.85
N LYS A 57 5.23 -0.47 21.33
CA LYS A 57 4.74 0.83 20.86
C LYS A 57 4.70 0.87 19.34
N LYS A 58 3.75 0.15 18.74
CA LYS A 58 3.56 0.08 17.29
C LYS A 58 3.06 1.39 16.69
N GLU A 59 2.42 2.23 17.50
CA GLU A 59 1.94 3.56 17.14
C GLU A 59 3.11 4.48 16.79
N ASP A 60 4.21 4.39 17.53
CA ASP A 60 5.42 5.18 17.26
C ASP A 60 6.03 4.78 15.91
N LEU A 61 6.11 3.47 15.63
CA LEU A 61 6.61 2.91 14.38
C LEU A 61 5.82 3.45 13.16
N ILE A 62 4.49 3.44 13.25
CA ILE A 62 3.62 3.93 12.17
C ILE A 62 3.79 5.45 12.03
N ARG A 63 3.75 6.19 13.13
CA ARG A 63 3.90 7.65 13.14
C ARG A 63 5.21 8.10 12.46
N GLU A 64 6.32 7.46 12.76
CA GLU A 64 7.64 7.80 12.20
C GLU A 64 7.73 7.58 10.68
N ARG A 65 6.99 6.59 10.18
CA ARG A 65 7.06 6.10 8.80
C ARG A 65 5.90 6.62 7.93
N TRP A 66 4.87 7.20 8.53
CA TRP A 66 3.72 7.75 7.83
C TRP A 66 4.13 8.83 6.81
N GLY A 67 3.53 8.80 5.62
CA GLY A 67 3.85 9.66 4.48
C GLY A 67 5.20 9.37 3.80
N LYS A 68 5.98 8.40 4.31
CA LYS A 68 7.34 8.08 3.81
C LYS A 68 7.48 6.61 3.37
N TRP A 69 6.69 5.71 3.95
CA TRP A 69 6.70 4.27 3.69
C TRP A 69 5.30 3.80 3.31
N ALA A 70 5.23 2.74 2.51
CA ALA A 70 3.99 2.00 2.34
C ALA A 70 3.78 1.01 3.50
N PHE A 71 2.52 0.68 3.77
CA PHE A 71 2.14 -0.30 4.78
C PHE A 71 1.32 -1.42 4.15
N LEU A 72 1.76 -2.65 4.36
CA LEU A 72 1.02 -3.87 4.06
C LEU A 72 0.56 -4.51 5.36
N PHE A 73 -0.74 -4.75 5.50
CA PHE A 73 -1.30 -5.49 6.61
C PHE A 73 -1.85 -6.84 6.13
N ILE A 74 -1.34 -7.93 6.69
CA ILE A 74 -1.80 -9.29 6.41
C ILE A 74 -2.70 -9.75 7.55
N GLY A 75 -4.00 -9.84 7.27
CA GLY A 75 -5.05 -10.17 8.23
C GLY A 75 -6.31 -9.35 8.00
N ALA A 76 -7.15 -9.22 9.04
CA ALA A 76 -8.42 -8.50 8.94
C ALA A 76 -8.21 -7.00 8.63
N ALA A 77 -8.91 -6.48 7.62
CA ALA A 77 -8.85 -5.07 7.23
C ALA A 77 -9.18 -4.10 8.39
N GLY A 78 -10.09 -4.50 9.29
CA GLY A 78 -10.42 -3.70 10.47
C GLY A 78 -9.24 -3.44 11.41
N ILE A 79 -8.25 -4.33 11.47
CA ILE A 79 -7.02 -4.10 12.23
C ILE A 79 -6.19 -3.00 11.56
N ALA A 80 -6.02 -3.07 10.24
CA ALA A 80 -5.30 -2.06 9.48
C ALA A 80 -5.93 -0.67 9.67
N VAL A 81 -7.25 -0.57 9.53
CA VAL A 81 -8.00 0.69 9.73
C VAL A 81 -7.76 1.27 11.12
N ARG A 82 -7.86 0.46 12.19
CA ARG A 82 -7.63 0.95 13.56
C ARG A 82 -6.20 1.41 13.79
N TYR A 83 -5.22 0.77 13.15
CA TYR A 83 -3.81 1.13 13.28
C TYR A 83 -3.49 2.47 12.62
N ILE A 84 -4.11 2.73 11.47
CA ILE A 84 -3.81 3.93 10.67
C ILE A 84 -4.70 5.12 11.00
N ALA A 85 -5.90 4.90 11.57
CA ALA A 85 -6.92 5.93 11.78
C ALA A 85 -6.40 7.25 12.40
N PRO A 86 -5.51 7.26 13.40
CA PRO A 86 -4.99 8.51 13.97
C PRO A 86 -4.12 9.36 13.03
N TYR A 87 -3.66 8.78 11.91
CA TYR A 87 -2.69 9.40 11.01
C TYR A 87 -3.29 9.79 9.65
N VAL A 88 -4.49 9.29 9.33
CA VAL A 88 -5.16 9.56 8.04
C VAL A 88 -5.52 11.04 7.93
N LYS A 89 -5.13 11.67 6.83
CA LYS A 89 -5.38 13.08 6.52
C LYS A 89 -5.92 13.26 5.11
N ASP A 90 -5.12 12.95 4.11
CA ASP A 90 -5.46 13.11 2.70
C ASP A 90 -4.62 12.23 1.78
N LYS A 91 -5.16 11.90 0.60
CA LYS A 91 -4.55 10.97 -0.37
C LYS A 91 -3.19 11.42 -0.96
N PHE A 92 -2.77 12.66 -0.75
CA PHE A 92 -1.52 13.20 -1.29
C PHE A 92 -0.38 13.11 -0.27
N THR A 93 -0.71 13.15 1.02
CA THR A 93 0.28 13.11 2.12
C THR A 93 0.29 11.78 2.86
N ASP A 94 -0.81 11.03 2.82
CA ASP A 94 -0.93 9.74 3.49
C ASP A 94 -0.12 8.64 2.80
N SER A 95 0.45 7.76 3.63
CA SER A 95 1.10 6.54 3.16
C SER A 95 0.16 5.67 2.30
N ALA A 96 0.73 4.97 1.32
CA ALA A 96 0.07 3.85 0.68
C ALA A 96 -0.25 2.78 1.73
N VAL A 97 -1.51 2.34 1.80
CA VAL A 97 -1.93 1.26 2.69
C VAL A 97 -2.62 0.17 1.87
N VAL A 98 -2.13 -1.05 2.02
CA VAL A 98 -2.63 -2.26 1.37
C VAL A 98 -2.96 -3.30 2.44
N VAL A 99 -4.05 -4.04 2.24
CA VAL A 99 -4.42 -5.19 3.07
C VAL A 99 -4.41 -6.45 2.22
N ALA A 100 -3.89 -7.55 2.76
CA ALA A 100 -4.07 -8.88 2.22
C ALA A 100 -4.72 -9.79 3.28
N ASP A 101 -5.58 -10.71 2.88
CA ASP A 101 -6.07 -11.74 3.81
C ASP A 101 -5.00 -12.82 4.05
N GLU A 102 -5.11 -13.55 5.17
CA GLU A 102 -4.11 -14.54 5.56
C GLU A 102 -4.10 -15.83 4.72
N ALA A 103 -5.13 -16.06 3.89
CA ALA A 103 -5.17 -17.15 2.91
C ALA A 103 -4.57 -16.71 1.56
N GLY A 104 -4.32 -15.41 1.37
CA GLY A 104 -3.68 -14.86 0.18
C GLY A 104 -4.60 -14.91 -1.04
N GLN A 105 -5.91 -14.76 -0.83
CA GLN A 105 -6.90 -14.79 -1.91
C GLN A 105 -7.14 -13.40 -2.49
N TYR A 106 -7.04 -12.37 -1.66
CA TYR A 106 -7.39 -11.00 -1.97
C TYR A 106 -6.34 -10.02 -1.44
N VAL A 107 -6.04 -9.01 -2.26
CA VAL A 107 -5.19 -7.88 -1.90
C VAL A 107 -5.94 -6.60 -2.23
N ILE A 108 -6.09 -5.70 -1.26
CA ILE A 108 -6.99 -4.55 -1.35
C ILE A 108 -6.19 -3.28 -1.04
N PRO A 109 -6.03 -2.35 -2.00
CA PRO A 109 -5.51 -1.02 -1.70
C PRO A 109 -6.55 -0.23 -0.90
N LEU A 110 -6.21 0.17 0.32
CA LEU A 110 -7.11 0.90 1.23
C LEU A 110 -6.96 2.43 1.16
N LEU A 111 -5.72 2.94 1.12
CA LEU A 111 -5.43 4.37 1.12
C LEU A 111 -4.36 4.73 0.10
N SER A 112 -4.45 5.95 -0.43
CA SER A 112 -3.49 6.53 -1.37
C SER A 112 -3.23 5.64 -2.61
N GLY A 113 -4.31 5.13 -3.21
CA GLY A 113 -4.31 4.22 -4.38
C GLY A 113 -3.40 4.66 -5.53
N HIS A 114 -3.76 5.75 -6.21
CA HIS A 114 -3.08 6.18 -7.43
C HIS A 114 -1.82 7.01 -7.17
N VAL A 115 -1.94 8.12 -6.43
CA VAL A 115 -0.82 9.03 -6.19
C VAL A 115 0.18 8.44 -5.19
N GLY A 116 -0.27 7.72 -4.18
CA GLY A 116 0.59 7.09 -3.17
C GLY A 116 1.16 5.73 -3.59
N GLY A 117 0.63 5.11 -4.64
CA GLY A 117 1.13 3.83 -5.17
C GLY A 117 0.57 2.58 -4.48
N ALA A 118 -0.51 2.69 -3.68
CA ALA A 118 -1.11 1.50 -3.07
C ALA A 118 -1.73 0.55 -4.11
N ALA A 119 -2.26 1.07 -5.22
CA ALA A 119 -2.80 0.26 -6.31
C ALA A 119 -1.69 -0.61 -6.96
N GLU A 120 -0.57 0.01 -7.31
CA GLU A 120 0.59 -0.69 -7.89
C GLU A 120 1.17 -1.73 -6.90
N LEU A 121 1.31 -1.36 -5.63
CA LEU A 121 1.78 -2.29 -4.61
C LEU A 121 0.82 -3.47 -4.42
N ALA A 122 -0.49 -3.22 -4.44
CA ALA A 122 -1.50 -4.27 -4.34
C ALA A 122 -1.42 -5.27 -5.51
N ASP A 123 -1.28 -4.78 -6.75
CA ASP A 123 -1.12 -5.62 -7.93
C ASP A 123 0.17 -6.44 -7.88
N GLN A 124 1.29 -5.82 -7.44
CA GLN A 124 2.54 -6.53 -7.25
C GLN A 124 2.43 -7.65 -6.20
N ILE A 125 1.83 -7.37 -5.05
CA ILE A 125 1.62 -8.38 -3.99
C ILE A 125 0.68 -9.48 -4.47
N ALA A 126 -0.41 -9.12 -5.17
CA ALA A 126 -1.35 -10.09 -5.71
C ALA A 126 -0.67 -11.06 -6.68
N ASN A 127 0.17 -10.54 -7.58
CA ASN A 127 0.98 -11.36 -8.48
C ASN A 127 1.95 -12.30 -7.74
N LEU A 128 2.56 -11.84 -6.64
CA LEU A 128 3.44 -12.67 -5.82
C LEU A 128 2.69 -13.81 -5.13
N LEU A 129 1.45 -13.57 -4.70
CA LEU A 129 0.64 -14.55 -3.95
C LEU A 129 -0.24 -15.44 -4.84
N GLY A 130 -0.43 -15.09 -6.12
CA GLY A 130 -1.50 -15.67 -6.94
C GLY A 130 -2.90 -15.23 -6.49
N ALA A 131 -2.99 -14.07 -5.84
CA ALA A 131 -4.22 -13.51 -5.29
C ALA A 131 -4.95 -12.61 -6.31
N VAL A 132 -6.17 -12.20 -5.98
CA VAL A 132 -6.93 -11.19 -6.71
C VAL A 132 -6.70 -9.81 -6.09
N SER A 133 -6.21 -8.86 -6.89
CA SER A 133 -6.16 -7.45 -6.49
C SER A 133 -7.55 -6.80 -6.64
N VAL A 134 -8.17 -6.37 -5.53
CA VAL A 134 -9.55 -5.86 -5.49
C VAL A 134 -9.53 -4.33 -5.40
N HIS A 135 -9.56 -3.69 -6.56
CA HIS A 135 -9.66 -2.23 -6.66
C HIS A 135 -11.10 -1.76 -6.48
N THR A 136 -11.33 -0.83 -5.55
CA THR A 136 -12.68 -0.34 -5.22
C THR A 136 -12.92 1.11 -5.64
N THR A 137 -11.86 1.90 -5.86
CA THR A 137 -12.02 3.31 -6.26
C THR A 137 -12.59 3.42 -7.66
N ALA A 138 -13.58 4.30 -7.86
CA ALA A 138 -14.23 4.50 -9.16
C ALA A 138 -13.26 4.83 -10.30
N THR A 139 -12.14 5.50 -10.01
CA THR A 139 -11.08 5.79 -11.01
C THR A 139 -10.34 4.52 -11.43
N ASP A 140 -9.98 3.65 -10.47
CA ASP A 140 -9.29 2.37 -10.72
C ASP A 140 -10.21 1.43 -11.52
N VAL A 141 -11.45 1.25 -11.07
CA VAL A 141 -12.44 0.35 -11.68
C VAL A 141 -12.78 0.75 -13.12
N ARG A 142 -12.81 2.05 -13.41
CA ARG A 142 -13.19 2.56 -14.74
C ARG A 142 -12.01 2.65 -15.72
N LYS A 143 -10.77 2.32 -15.31
CA LYS A 143 -9.53 2.52 -16.10
C LYS A 143 -9.45 3.92 -16.73
N LYS A 144 -10.10 4.91 -16.11
CA LYS A 144 -10.17 6.27 -16.64
C LYS A 144 -8.91 7.01 -16.24
N PHE A 145 -8.41 7.84 -17.15
CA PHE A 145 -7.24 8.69 -16.95
C PHE A 145 -7.33 9.42 -15.60
N ALA A 146 -6.48 8.99 -14.68
CA ALA A 146 -6.35 9.60 -13.38
C ALA A 146 -5.53 10.89 -13.55
N ALA A 147 -6.20 12.04 -13.61
CA ALA A 147 -5.57 13.34 -13.84
C ALA A 147 -4.45 13.66 -12.83
N ASP A 148 -4.51 13.05 -11.64
CA ASP A 148 -3.48 13.10 -10.61
C ASP A 148 -2.24 12.26 -10.93
N VAL A 149 -2.38 11.10 -11.56
CA VAL A 149 -1.24 10.31 -12.08
C VAL A 149 -0.53 11.05 -13.21
N PHE A 150 -1.30 11.68 -14.11
CA PHE A 150 -0.73 12.51 -15.17
C PHE A 150 0.00 13.72 -14.61
N ALA A 151 -0.60 14.45 -13.68
CA ALA A 151 0.02 15.60 -13.03
C ALA A 151 1.32 15.22 -12.30
N LYS A 152 1.34 14.07 -11.59
CA LYS A 152 2.56 13.53 -10.95
C LYS A 152 3.63 13.16 -11.98
N LYS A 153 3.26 12.58 -13.12
CA LYS A 153 4.20 12.19 -14.18
C LYS A 153 4.79 13.40 -14.93
N MET A 154 4.02 14.48 -15.05
CA MET A 154 4.39 15.70 -15.78
C MET A 154 4.94 16.81 -14.87
N HIS A 155 5.12 16.56 -13.56
CA HIS A 155 5.49 17.57 -12.55
C HIS A 155 4.56 18.80 -12.52
N CYS A 156 3.28 18.61 -12.81
CA CYS A 156 2.28 19.68 -12.75
C CYS A 156 1.55 19.71 -11.40
N ILE A 157 1.19 20.91 -10.94
CA ILE A 157 0.37 21.09 -9.74
C ILE A 157 -1.12 21.10 -10.12
N LEU A 158 -1.91 20.21 -9.55
CA LEU A 158 -3.37 20.27 -9.66
C LEU A 158 -3.89 21.41 -8.77
N ARG A 159 -4.19 22.56 -9.38
CA ARG A 159 -4.91 23.65 -8.69
C ARG A 159 -6.39 23.26 -8.59
N THR A 160 -6.89 23.09 -7.37
CA THR A 160 -8.31 22.83 -7.11
C THR A 160 -9.07 24.15 -7.06
N GLU A 161 -9.69 24.55 -8.17
CA GLU A 161 -10.88 25.40 -8.09
C GLU A 161 -12.11 24.51 -7.96
N ARG A 162 -13.04 24.90 -7.09
CA ARG A 162 -14.25 24.18 -6.69
C ARG A 162 -15.22 23.97 -7.88
N ARG A 163 -14.88 23.14 -8.87
CA ARG A 163 -15.78 22.70 -9.95
C ARG A 163 -15.18 21.50 -10.71
N GLN A 164 -15.05 20.35 -10.06
CA GLN A 164 -15.06 19.08 -10.78
C GLN A 164 -16.50 18.75 -11.17
N LYS A 165 -17.02 19.38 -12.23
CA LYS A 165 -18.19 18.83 -12.93
C LYS A 165 -17.99 18.62 -14.42
N GLU A 166 -17.07 19.32 -15.08
CA GLU A 166 -16.82 19.08 -16.51
C GLU A 166 -15.33 19.28 -16.81
N PHE A 167 -14.60 18.18 -17.01
CA PHE A 167 -13.33 18.24 -17.74
C PHE A 167 -13.68 18.08 -19.23
N PRO A 168 -13.28 19.00 -20.13
CA PRO A 168 -13.68 18.93 -21.52
C PRO A 168 -13.11 17.67 -22.18
N GLN A 169 -13.97 16.87 -22.80
CA GLN A 169 -13.63 15.67 -23.58
C GLN A 169 -12.68 15.95 -24.77
N ARG A 170 -12.31 17.22 -25.02
CA ARG A 170 -11.56 17.69 -26.19
C ARG A 170 -10.06 17.40 -26.19
N CYS A 171 -9.48 16.93 -25.08
CA CYS A 171 -8.06 16.52 -25.06
C CYS A 171 -7.85 15.02 -25.36
N LEU A 172 -8.88 14.29 -25.81
CA LEU A 172 -8.81 12.84 -26.09
C LEU A 172 -8.64 12.48 -27.58
N THR A 173 -8.27 13.42 -28.45
CA THR A 173 -7.84 13.08 -29.81
C THR A 173 -6.34 13.31 -29.95
N ALA A 174 -5.58 12.22 -29.80
CA ALA A 174 -4.27 12.09 -30.44
C ALA A 174 -4.52 11.37 -31.77
N ASN A 175 -4.08 11.98 -32.88
CA ASN A 175 -3.79 11.25 -34.11
C ASN A 175 -2.56 10.38 -33.92
#